data_AF-A0A8T0CGG9-F1
#
_entry.id   AF-A0A8T0CGG9-F1
#
_cell.length_a   1.000
_cell.length_b   1.000
_cell.length_c   1.000
_cell.angle_alpha   90.00
_cell.angle_beta   90.00
_cell.angle_gamma   90.00
#
_symmetry.space_group_name_H-M   'P 1'
#
loop_
_entity.id
_entity.type
_entity.pdbx_description
1 polymer ?
#
loop_
_entity_poly.entity_id
_entity_poly.type
_entity_poly.pdbx_seq_one_letter_code
_entity_poly.pdbx_strand_id
1 'polypeptide(L)'
;MATATRLLYLVAFFAFHLPLTFSEGGASSMESVPDLQKQMYTVLDGYPCVRLLNLSGEIGCANPGRDKVVAPIVRFGNLTQLTRPSAVLLSVDEMEGFFKRHVH
;
A
#
# COMPACT_ATOMS: atom_id res chain seq x y z
N MET A 1 52.72 -9.52 2.01
CA MET A 1 51.81 -9.47 3.17
C MET A 1 50.64 -8.50 2.97
N ALA A 2 50.83 -7.28 2.43
CA ALA A 2 49.75 -6.29 2.28
C ALA A 2 48.63 -6.63 1.27
N THR A 3 48.91 -7.44 0.25
CA THR A 3 47.92 -7.83 -0.79
C THR A 3 46.89 -8.83 -0.28
N ALA A 4 47.31 -9.79 0.56
CA ALA A 4 46.43 -10.77 1.18
C ALA A 4 45.45 -10.10 2.17
N THR A 5 45.91 -9.12 2.93
CA THR A 5 45.07 -8.36 3.87
C THR A 5 44.02 -7.54 3.12
N ARG A 6 44.39 -6.87 2.02
CA ARG A 6 43.45 -6.12 1.18
C ARG A 6 42.40 -7.02 0.53
N LEU A 7 42.79 -8.21 0.09
CA LEU A 7 41.87 -9.19 -0.48
C LEU A 7 40.85 -9.67 0.58
N LEU A 8 41.31 -9.91 1.81
CA LEU A 8 40.45 -10.28 2.95
C LEU A 8 39.43 -9.18 3.29
N TYR A 9 39.85 -7.91 3.27
CA TYR A 9 38.94 -6.79 3.49
C TYR A 9 37.89 -6.65 2.39
N LEU A 10 38.26 -6.89 1.13
CA LEU A 10 37.31 -6.87 0.02
C LEU A 10 36.28 -8.00 0.14
N VAL A 11 36.71 -9.23 0.45
CA VAL A 11 35.80 -10.37 0.64
C VAL A 11 34.85 -10.14 1.82
N ALA A 12 35.35 -9.59 2.94
CA ALA A 12 34.51 -9.24 4.08
C ALA A 12 33.48 -8.15 3.71
N PHE A 13 33.88 -7.13 2.96
CA PHE A 13 32.97 -6.08 2.51
C PHE A 13 31.86 -6.63 1.61
N PHE A 14 32.19 -7.50 0.64
CA PHE A 14 31.19 -8.14 -0.20
C PHE A 14 30.26 -9.07 0.59
N ALA A 15 30.77 -9.83 1.57
CA ALA A 15 29.94 -10.69 2.41
C ALA A 15 28.94 -9.92 3.29
N PHE A 16 29.31 -8.74 3.79
CA PHE A 16 28.43 -7.89 4.60
C PHE A 16 27.44 -7.06 3.78
N HIS A 17 27.77 -6.74 2.52
CA HIS A 17 26.93 -5.92 1.64
C HIS A 17 26.09 -6.72 0.63
N LEU A 18 26.21 -8.05 0.59
CA LEU A 18 25.18 -8.87 -0.05
C LEU A 18 24.01 -9.02 0.92
N PRO A 19 22.86 -8.36 0.70
CA PRO A 19 21.65 -8.77 1.37
C PRO A 19 21.37 -10.20 0.91
N LEU A 20 21.58 -11.18 1.79
CA LEU A 20 21.11 -12.55 1.60
C LEU A 20 19.58 -12.50 1.66
N THR A 21 18.95 -11.99 0.62
CA THR A 21 17.52 -12.17 0.39
C THR A 21 17.36 -13.63 -0.04
N PHE A 22 17.26 -14.52 0.95
CA PHE A 22 16.59 -15.79 0.74
C PHE A 22 15.13 -15.44 0.45
N SER A 23 14.80 -15.25 -0.82
CA SER A 23 13.43 -15.44 -1.25
C SER A 23 13.22 -16.94 -1.10
N GLU A 24 12.68 -17.35 0.05
CA GLU A 24 12.06 -18.65 0.19
C GLU A 24 10.87 -18.63 -0.77
N GLY A 25 11.17 -18.91 -2.04
CA GLY A 25 10.22 -19.15 -3.11
C GLY A 25 9.55 -20.49 -2.86
N GLY A 26 8.97 -20.67 -1.67
CA GLY A 26 7.93 -21.65 -1.47
C GLY A 26 6.78 -21.19 -2.33
N ALA A 27 6.70 -21.70 -3.56
CA ALA A 27 5.47 -21.72 -4.31
C ALA A 27 4.47 -22.45 -3.40
N SER A 28 3.71 -21.67 -2.63
CA SER A 28 2.74 -22.22 -1.69
C SER A 28 1.71 -22.90 -2.56
N SER A 29 1.70 -24.24 -2.52
CA SER A 29 0.73 -25.06 -3.26
C SER A 29 -0.66 -24.54 -2.92
N MET A 30 -1.38 -24.11 -3.94
CA MET A 30 -2.71 -23.55 -3.80
C MET A 30 -3.70 -24.70 -3.89
N GLU A 31 -3.81 -25.46 -2.81
CA GLU A 31 -4.64 -26.67 -2.79
C GLU A 31 -6.14 -26.34 -2.76
N SER A 32 -6.50 -25.10 -2.40
CA SER A 32 -7.88 -24.68 -2.21
C SER A 32 -8.14 -23.22 -2.60
N VAL A 33 -9.41 -22.90 -2.88
CA VAL A 33 -9.86 -21.52 -3.16
C VAL A 33 -9.55 -20.56 -1.99
N PRO A 34 -9.72 -20.94 -0.72
CA PRO A 34 -9.25 -20.13 0.41
C PRO A 34 -7.75 -19.78 0.36
N ASP A 35 -6.90 -20.69 -0.09
CA ASP A 35 -5.46 -20.45 -0.18
C ASP A 35 -5.13 -19.47 -1.32
N LEU A 36 -5.86 -19.55 -2.44
CA LEU A 36 -5.83 -18.53 -3.50
C LEU A 36 -6.26 -17.16 -3.00
N GLN A 37 -7.32 -17.07 -2.21
CA GLN A 37 -7.78 -15.80 -1.67
C GLN A 37 -6.70 -15.16 -0.77
N LYS A 38 -6.02 -15.96 0.06
CA LYS A 38 -4.95 -15.45 0.94
C LYS A 38 -3.72 -14.95 0.17
N GLN A 39 -3.42 -15.53 -0.99
CA GLN A 39 -2.33 -15.05 -1.85
C GLN A 39 -2.72 -13.81 -2.66
N MET A 40 -3.97 -13.70 -3.10
CA MET A 40 -4.44 -12.58 -3.93
C MET A 40 -4.73 -11.30 -3.16
N TYR A 41 -5.15 -11.41 -1.90
CA TYR A 41 -5.63 -10.28 -1.12
C TYR A 41 -4.84 -10.13 0.17
N THR A 42 -4.36 -8.92 0.43
CA THR A 42 -3.90 -8.52 1.76
C THR A 42 -5.03 -7.82 2.50
N VAL A 43 -5.22 -8.17 3.77
CA VAL A 43 -6.10 -7.41 4.66
C VAL A 43 -5.29 -6.23 5.19
N LEU A 44 -5.88 -5.04 5.15
CA LEU A 44 -5.28 -3.83 5.70
C LEU A 44 -6.09 -3.42 6.93
N ASP A 45 -5.40 -3.33 8.07
CA ASP A 45 -5.98 -2.79 9.29
C ASP A 45 -6.01 -1.26 9.22
N GLY A 46 -7.08 -0.65 9.73
CA GLY A 46 -7.24 0.80 9.72
C GLY A 46 -8.48 1.27 10.46
N TYR A 47 -8.61 2.60 10.55
CA TYR A 47 -9.74 3.25 11.20
C TYR A 47 -10.68 3.82 10.13
N PRO A 48 -11.90 3.27 9.96
CA PRO A 48 -12.78 3.71 8.90
C PRO A 48 -13.41 5.08 9.22
N CYS A 49 -13.60 5.89 8.19
CA CYS A 49 -14.55 6.99 8.25
C CYS A 49 -15.97 6.42 8.25
N VAL A 50 -16.78 6.79 9.24
CA VAL A 50 -18.15 6.29 9.42
C VAL A 50 -19.17 7.38 9.16
N ARG A 51 -20.36 6.97 8.69
CA ARG A 51 -21.49 7.87 8.52
C ARG A 51 -22.25 8.02 9.84
N LEU A 52 -22.47 9.26 10.25
CA LEU A 52 -23.28 9.64 11.41
C LEU A 52 -24.55 10.34 10.93
N LEU A 53 -25.66 10.11 11.64
CA LEU A 53 -26.97 10.66 11.34
C LEU A 53 -27.43 11.59 12.47
N ASN A 54 -28.04 12.70 12.10
CA ASN A 54 -28.69 13.64 13.00
C ASN A 54 -30.03 14.10 12.38
N LEU A 55 -30.89 14.76 13.16
CA LEU A 55 -32.17 15.32 12.71
C LEU A 55 -32.01 16.28 11.54
N SER A 56 -30.86 16.94 11.44
CA SER A 56 -30.53 17.89 10.36
C SER A 56 -29.88 17.25 9.14
N GLY A 57 -29.58 15.94 9.15
CA GLY A 57 -28.97 15.25 8.01
C GLY A 57 -27.86 14.26 8.38
N GLU A 58 -27.00 13.97 7.40
CA GLU A 58 -25.91 13.00 7.52
C GLU A 58 -24.52 13.67 7.39
N ILE A 59 -23.54 13.14 8.11
CA ILE A 59 -22.12 13.53 8.01
C ILE A 59 -21.22 12.29 7.95
N GLY A 60 -20.02 12.43 7.40
CA GLY A 60 -19.04 11.35 7.32
C GLY A 60 -19.08 10.56 6.01
N CYS A 61 -18.69 9.29 6.05
CA CYS A 61 -18.45 8.47 4.85
C CYS A 61 -19.20 7.14 4.87
N ALA A 62 -19.59 6.66 3.70
CA ALA A 62 -20.12 5.32 3.49
C ALA A 62 -19.68 4.78 2.13
N ASN A 63 -19.49 3.47 2.03
CA ASN A 63 -19.31 2.84 0.73
C ASN A 63 -20.62 2.95 -0.08
N PRO A 64 -20.54 3.16 -1.40
CA PRO A 64 -21.72 3.18 -2.26
C PRO A 64 -22.37 1.79 -2.30
N GLY A 65 -23.63 1.71 -1.84
CA GLY A 65 -24.42 0.48 -1.91
C GLY A 65 -23.95 -0.64 -0.97
N ARG A 66 -24.18 -1.89 -1.39
CA ARG A 66 -23.74 -3.11 -0.67
C ARG A 66 -22.48 -3.74 -1.25
N ASP A 67 -21.97 -3.19 -2.36
CA ASP A 67 -20.91 -3.80 -3.13
C ASP A 67 -19.52 -3.36 -2.64
N LYS A 68 -18.51 -4.20 -2.91
CA LYS A 68 -17.12 -3.87 -2.65
C LYS A 68 -16.64 -2.84 -3.68
N VAL A 69 -16.09 -1.73 -3.21
CA VAL A 69 -15.42 -0.77 -4.09
C VAL A 69 -14.07 -1.35 -4.51
N VAL A 70 -13.89 -1.58 -5.81
CA VAL A 70 -12.62 -2.01 -6.40
C VAL A 70 -12.12 -0.90 -7.30
N ALA A 71 -10.96 -0.34 -6.97
CA ALA A 71 -10.36 0.75 -7.72
C ALA A 71 -8.83 0.69 -7.65
N PRO A 72 -8.10 1.15 -8.69
CA PRO A 72 -6.65 1.25 -8.65
C PRO A 72 -6.22 2.27 -7.60
N ILE A 73 -5.19 1.93 -6.82
CA ILE A 73 -4.59 2.84 -5.84
C ILE A 73 -3.63 3.80 -6.55
N VAL A 74 -3.83 5.10 -6.37
CA VAL A 74 -2.98 6.15 -6.94
C VAL A 74 -2.50 7.08 -5.84
N ARG A 75 -1.20 7.42 -5.82
CA ARG A 75 -0.67 8.37 -4.84
C ARG A 75 -1.12 9.78 -5.19
N PHE A 76 -1.54 10.54 -4.19
CA PHE A 76 -1.87 11.94 -4.36
C PHE A 76 -0.63 12.75 -4.75
N GLY A 77 -0.82 13.68 -5.69
CA GLY A 77 0.23 14.53 -6.21
C GLY A 77 -0.34 15.73 -6.99
N ASN A 78 0.55 16.59 -7.49
CA ASN A 78 0.14 17.83 -8.16
C ASN A 78 -0.40 17.64 -9.59
N LEU A 79 -0.14 16.49 -10.23
CA LEU A 79 -0.47 16.23 -11.64
C LEU A 79 -1.46 15.07 -11.85
N THR A 80 -2.08 14.55 -10.79
CA THR A 80 -3.02 13.43 -10.91
C THR A 80 -4.37 13.90 -11.44
N GLN A 81 -4.51 13.96 -12.77
CA GLN A 81 -5.82 14.02 -13.41
C GLN A 81 -6.42 12.61 -13.39
N LEU A 82 -7.48 12.42 -12.59
CA LEU A 82 -8.15 11.14 -12.46
C LEU A 82 -9.08 10.93 -13.67
N THR A 83 -8.62 10.14 -14.64
CA THR A 83 -9.40 9.80 -15.84
C THR A 83 -10.40 8.67 -15.61
N ARG A 84 -10.29 7.97 -14.47
CA ARG A 84 -11.14 6.85 -14.07
C ARG A 84 -11.33 6.81 -12.55
N PRO A 85 -12.39 6.16 -12.04
CA PRO A 85 -12.56 5.93 -10.60
C PRO A 85 -11.30 5.29 -10.00
N SER A 86 -10.75 5.88 -8.96
CA SER A 86 -9.47 5.50 -8.35
C SER A 86 -9.53 5.66 -6.83
N ALA A 87 -8.77 4.85 -6.09
CA ALA A 87 -8.55 5.01 -4.65
C ALA A 87 -7.31 5.89 -4.44
N VAL A 88 -7.48 7.09 -3.90
CA VAL A 88 -6.37 8.03 -3.72
C VAL A 88 -5.69 7.78 -2.38
N LEU A 89 -4.37 7.54 -2.39
CA LEU A 89 -3.54 7.41 -1.20
C LEU A 89 -2.83 8.74 -0.95
N LEU A 90 -3.04 9.33 0.22
CA LEU A 90 -2.49 10.62 0.63
C LEU A 90 -1.87 10.53 2.02
N SER A 91 -0.88 11.40 2.30
CA SER A 91 -0.45 11.62 3.69
C SER A 91 -1.44 12.50 4.44
N VAL A 92 -1.36 12.49 5.78
CA VAL A 92 -2.22 13.35 6.62
C VAL A 92 -1.99 14.83 6.33
N ASP A 93 -0.75 15.23 6.06
CA ASP A 93 -0.39 16.63 5.74
C ASP A 93 -0.99 17.09 4.40
N GLU A 94 -1.22 16.17 3.47
CA GLU A 94 -1.78 16.46 2.15
C GLU A 94 -3.33 16.55 2.16
N MET A 95 -3.98 16.17 3.26
CA MET A 95 -5.43 16.02 3.36
C MET A 95 -6.20 17.32 3.16
N GLU A 96 -5.74 18.43 3.73
CA GLU A 96 -6.38 19.73 3.53
C GLU A 96 -6.31 20.16 2.05
N GLY A 97 -5.16 19.95 1.41
CA GLY A 97 -4.96 20.24 -0.01
C GLY A 97 -5.82 19.35 -0.92
N PHE A 98 -6.11 18.12 -0.51
CA PHE A 98 -7.02 17.22 -1.22
C PHE A 98 -8.46 17.73 -1.19
N PHE A 99 -8.96 18.11 -0.01
CA PHE A 99 -10.34 18.62 0.13
C PHE A 99 -10.52 19.95 -0.60
N LYS A 100 -9.56 20.88 -0.54
CA LYS A 100 -9.63 22.16 -1.27
C LYS A 100 -9.78 22.01 -2.78
N ARG A 101 -9.27 20.91 -3.38
CA ARG A 101 -9.41 20.64 -4.83
C ARG A 101 -10.77 20.10 -5.25
N HIS A 102 -11.53 19.50 -4.33
CA HIS A 102 -12.79 18.80 -4.65
C HIS A 102 -14.03 19.45 -4.01
N VAL A 103 -13.84 20.45 -3.13
CA VAL A 103 -14.92 21.32 -2.65
C VAL A 103 -15.08 22.48 -3.64
N HIS A 104 -15.81 22.22 -4.72
CA HIS A 104 -16.47 23.23 -5.54
C HIS A 104 -17.86 22.73 -5.93
#